data_AF-A0A445G3G4-F1
#
_entry.id   AF-A0A445G3G4-F1
#
_cell.length_a   1.000
_cell.length_b   1.000
_cell.length_c   1.000
_cell.angle_alpha   90.00
_cell.angle_beta   90.00
_cell.angle_gamma   90.00
#
_symmetry.space_group_name_H-M   'P 1'
#
loop_
_entity.id
_entity.type
_entity.pdbx_description
1 polymer ?
#
loop_
_entity_poly.entity_id
_entity_poly.type
_entity_poly.pdbx_seq_one_letter_code
_entity_poly.pdbx_strand_id
1 'polypeptide(L)'
;MAENEDARRSDESLKLALAISLLRSKVLKSVKESSALSPSQSDALLRCKRKAKERKQEILRLREDLKDAQDASHCDLFPESAACKCYFFDNFGELSPKHHGTAFDNRFSDVLRRRFLRQVRFKERRRRVGSSSSSSQQRNSLGLIEEDETEQLRASVDFLVEICDSVSSVDDSKFANLAHQAVDFILVTLKNLLSMGRNLELVEGIINSLVIRLIRQMCSSLSENGSQHTGTNAQFCIQHLIRKLGSKPYIGQRAILAVCQRILVLAERLLFSDPFDDGFPHMHESMFIMIQLIEFLVTDYLLEWSKAEDFDNMLLEDWVTSIVQARKALELLESRNGLYALYMDRVTGELAKQLGGVSSFLKLKPDIINCLFR
;
A
#
# COMPACT_ATOMS: atom_id res chain seq x y z
N MET A 1 38.45 31.99 -25.26
CA MET A 1 39.68 31.19 -25.42
C MET A 1 40.48 31.11 -24.11
N ALA A 2 39.87 30.79 -22.97
CA ALA A 2 40.55 30.70 -21.67
C ALA A 2 40.31 29.37 -20.93
N GLU A 3 39.21 28.67 -21.20
CA GLU A 3 38.90 27.38 -20.54
C GLU A 3 39.67 26.18 -21.09
N ASN A 4 40.22 26.29 -22.31
CA ASN A 4 40.90 25.17 -22.98
C ASN A 4 42.40 25.05 -22.63
N GLU A 5 42.99 26.06 -21.98
CA GLU A 5 44.37 25.99 -21.48
C GLU A 5 44.46 25.30 -20.11
N ASP A 6 43.45 25.47 -19.24
CA ASP A 6 43.46 24.90 -17.88
C ASP A 6 43.31 23.37 -17.88
N ALA A 7 42.48 22.83 -18.77
CA ALA A 7 42.36 21.38 -18.97
C ALA A 7 43.66 20.75 -19.51
N ARG A 8 44.41 21.48 -20.35
CA ARG A 8 45.71 21.05 -20.89
C ARG A 8 46.80 21.08 -19.82
N ARG A 9 46.82 22.14 -18.99
CA ARG A 9 47.72 22.24 -17.82
C ARG A 9 47.49 21.15 -16.79
N SER A 10 46.23 20.77 -16.57
CA SER A 10 45.85 19.67 -15.68
C SER A 10 46.37 18.32 -16.18
N ASP A 11 46.28 18.05 -17.48
CA ASP A 11 46.77 16.82 -18.08
C ASP A 11 48.31 16.74 -18.09
N GLU A 12 49.00 17.87 -18.33
CA GLU A 12 50.47 17.94 -18.24
C GLU A 12 50.99 17.76 -16.81
N SER A 13 50.32 18.37 -15.83
CA SER A 13 50.68 18.19 -14.41
C SER A 13 50.39 16.76 -13.92
N LEU A 14 49.35 16.10 -14.43
CA LEU A 14 49.07 14.69 -14.15
C LEU A 14 50.11 13.76 -14.80
N LYS A 15 50.52 14.03 -16.04
CA LYS A 15 51.61 13.33 -16.73
C LYS A 15 52.95 13.50 -16.02
N LEU A 16 53.25 14.71 -15.53
CA LEU A 16 54.45 14.98 -14.74
C LEU A 16 54.42 14.25 -13.40
N ALA A 17 53.28 14.25 -12.69
CA ALA A 17 53.11 13.51 -11.45
C ALA A 17 53.27 11.98 -11.66
N LEU A 18 52.76 11.45 -12.77
CA LEU A 18 52.96 10.05 -13.17
C LEU A 18 54.43 9.75 -13.50
N ALA A 19 55.11 10.63 -14.23
CA ALA A 19 56.53 10.48 -14.56
C ALA A 19 57.41 10.51 -13.29
N ILE A 20 57.16 11.45 -12.37
CA ILE A 20 57.85 11.53 -11.08
C ILE A 20 57.57 10.29 -10.22
N SER A 21 56.33 9.78 -10.22
CA SER A 21 55.97 8.55 -9.50
C SER A 21 56.67 7.31 -10.06
N LEU A 22 56.79 7.22 -11.39
CA LEU A 22 57.49 6.13 -12.06
C LEU A 22 59.01 6.20 -11.82
N LEU A 23 59.60 7.40 -11.86
CA LEU A 23 61.01 7.63 -11.52
C LEU A 23 61.30 7.26 -10.05
N ARG A 24 60.46 7.71 -9.11
CA ARG A 24 60.57 7.32 -7.69
C ARG A 24 60.42 5.81 -7.52
N SER A 25 59.54 5.14 -8.28
CA SER A 25 59.40 3.69 -8.23
C SER A 25 60.62 2.93 -8.77
N LYS A 26 61.31 3.47 -9.79
CA LYS A 26 62.55 2.90 -10.34
C LYS A 26 63.73 3.12 -9.39
N VAL A 27 63.85 4.29 -8.78
CA VAL A 27 64.90 4.59 -7.78
C VAL A 27 64.69 3.74 -6.52
N LEU A 28 63.44 3.54 -6.07
CA LEU A 28 63.14 2.66 -4.93
C LEU A 28 63.39 1.17 -5.24
N LYS A 29 63.32 0.78 -6.51
CA LYS A 29 63.70 -0.58 -6.96
C LYS A 29 65.22 -0.75 -7.00
N SER A 30 66.00 0.24 -7.45
CA SER A 30 67.46 0.14 -7.46
C SER A 30 68.07 0.18 -6.04
N VAL A 31 67.42 0.83 -5.07
CA VAL A 31 67.83 0.81 -3.65
C VAL A 31 67.46 -0.52 -2.95
N LYS A 32 66.44 -1.25 -3.45
CA LYS A 32 66.03 -2.56 -2.92
C LYS A 32 66.91 -3.73 -3.37
N GLU A 33 67.75 -3.55 -4.38
CA GLU A 33 68.69 -4.60 -4.82
C GLU A 33 69.96 -4.67 -3.96
N SER A 34 70.16 -3.72 -3.02
CA SER A 34 71.37 -3.66 -2.19
C SER A 34 71.14 -3.57 -0.68
N SER A 35 69.93 -3.84 -0.17
CA SER A 35 69.72 -3.96 1.29
C SER A 35 68.71 -5.05 1.65
N ALA A 36 69.16 -5.99 2.48
CA ALA A 36 68.36 -7.09 2.99
C ALA A 36 67.11 -6.57 3.74
N LEU A 37 65.91 -6.95 3.27
CA LEU A 37 64.64 -6.58 3.91
C LEU A 37 64.44 -7.35 5.21
N SER A 38 64.08 -6.64 6.28
CA SER A 38 63.75 -7.20 7.58
C SER A 38 62.40 -7.96 7.56
N PRO A 39 62.21 -8.99 8.41
CA PRO A 39 61.05 -9.90 8.37
C PRO A 39 59.68 -9.21 8.49
N SER A 40 59.61 -8.08 9.20
CA SER A 40 58.34 -7.35 9.45
C SER A 40 57.76 -6.65 8.22
N GLN A 41 58.60 -6.25 7.26
CA GLN A 41 58.17 -5.56 6.04
C GLN A 41 57.67 -6.52 4.96
N SER A 42 58.23 -7.73 4.90
CA SER A 42 57.75 -8.84 4.05
C SER A 42 56.30 -9.22 4.40
N ASP A 43 56.02 -9.30 5.69
CA ASP A 43 54.76 -9.77 6.24
C ASP A 43 53.60 -8.76 6.03
N ALA A 44 53.91 -7.47 6.17
CA ALA A 44 52.96 -6.39 5.85
C ALA A 44 52.61 -6.36 4.35
N LEU A 45 53.57 -6.67 3.48
CA LEU A 45 53.38 -6.70 2.04
C LEU A 45 52.52 -7.90 1.60
N LEU A 46 52.70 -9.06 2.24
CA LEU A 46 51.84 -10.24 2.04
C LEU A 46 50.40 -10.01 2.51
N ARG A 47 50.19 -9.34 3.66
CA ARG A 47 48.85 -8.96 4.13
C ARG A 47 48.16 -7.98 3.18
N CYS A 48 48.89 -6.98 2.69
CA CYS A 48 48.35 -6.02 1.72
C CYS A 48 47.98 -6.69 0.39
N LYS A 49 48.80 -7.65 -0.07
CA LYS A 49 48.52 -8.45 -1.27
C LYS A 49 47.27 -9.32 -1.12
N ARG A 50 47.06 -9.92 0.06
CA ARG A 50 45.85 -10.71 0.36
C ARG A 50 44.59 -9.84 0.37
N LYS A 51 44.64 -8.69 1.07
CA LYS A 51 43.54 -7.73 1.15
C LYS A 51 43.19 -7.11 -0.21
N ALA A 52 44.19 -6.88 -1.06
CA ALA A 52 43.98 -6.42 -2.43
C ALA A 52 43.29 -7.49 -3.30
N LYS A 53 43.60 -8.78 -3.09
CA LYS A 53 42.96 -9.90 -3.80
C LYS A 53 41.50 -10.07 -3.37
N GLU A 54 41.22 -9.99 -2.06
CA GLU A 54 39.86 -10.02 -1.51
C GLU A 54 39.03 -8.86 -2.03
N ARG A 55 39.56 -7.62 -2.01
CA ARG A 55 38.87 -6.46 -2.58
C ARG A 55 38.65 -6.57 -4.08
N LYS A 56 39.58 -7.16 -4.82
CA LYS A 56 39.39 -7.41 -6.26
C LYS A 56 38.26 -8.41 -6.51
N GLN A 57 38.14 -9.45 -5.70
CA GLN A 57 37.03 -10.41 -5.79
C GLN A 57 35.70 -9.75 -5.41
N GLU A 58 35.67 -8.95 -4.34
CA GLU A 58 34.47 -8.22 -3.94
C GLU A 58 34.04 -7.20 -4.99
N ILE A 59 34.97 -6.49 -5.64
CA ILE A 59 34.66 -5.57 -6.74
C ILE A 59 34.10 -6.33 -7.95
N LEU A 60 34.58 -7.53 -8.25
CA LEU A 60 34.04 -8.34 -9.34
C LEU A 60 32.62 -8.81 -9.03
N ARG A 61 32.37 -9.29 -7.81
CA ARG A 61 31.03 -9.63 -7.33
C ARG A 61 30.09 -8.43 -7.39
N LEU A 62 30.51 -7.28 -6.84
CA LEU A 62 29.72 -6.06 -6.83
C LEU A 62 29.45 -5.54 -8.25
N ARG A 63 30.35 -5.77 -9.21
CA ARG A 63 30.11 -5.43 -10.62
C ARG A 63 29.12 -6.37 -11.28
N GLU A 64 29.13 -7.65 -10.91
CA GLU A 64 28.13 -8.63 -11.35
C GLU A 64 26.75 -8.28 -10.78
N ASP A 65 26.67 -7.95 -9.48
CA ASP A 65 25.46 -7.44 -8.84
C ASP A 65 24.96 -6.13 -9.48
N LEU A 66 25.90 -5.23 -9.87
CA LEU A 66 25.56 -3.99 -10.56
C LEU A 66 25.03 -4.26 -11.97
N LYS A 67 25.63 -5.21 -12.69
CA LYS A 67 25.21 -5.62 -14.02
C LYS A 67 23.82 -6.27 -13.98
N ASP A 68 23.57 -7.16 -13.02
CA ASP A 68 22.24 -7.74 -12.79
C ASP A 68 21.20 -6.67 -12.42
N ALA A 69 21.59 -5.66 -11.65
CA ALA A 69 20.73 -4.51 -11.35
C ALA A 69 20.48 -3.60 -12.57
N GLN A 70 21.45 -3.46 -13.47
CA GLN A 70 21.36 -2.65 -14.69
C GLN A 70 20.57 -3.36 -15.79
N ASP A 71 20.78 -4.66 -15.99
CA ASP A 71 20.01 -5.49 -16.90
C ASP A 71 18.53 -5.58 -16.45
N ALA A 72 18.28 -5.56 -15.12
CA ALA A 72 16.94 -5.41 -14.56
C ALA A 72 16.33 -3.99 -14.70
N SER A 73 17.14 -2.97 -15.02
CA SER A 73 16.66 -1.62 -15.32
C SER A 73 16.29 -1.42 -16.79
N HIS A 74 16.85 -2.25 -17.68
CA HIS A 74 16.53 -2.29 -19.12
C HIS A 74 15.40 -3.25 -19.46
N CYS A 75 15.05 -4.17 -18.56
CA CYS A 75 13.75 -4.81 -18.62
C CYS A 75 12.71 -3.85 -18.00
N ASP A 76 12.15 -2.97 -18.82
CA ASP A 76 10.78 -2.50 -18.59
C ASP A 76 9.89 -3.76 -18.61
N LEU A 77 9.79 -4.42 -17.46
CA LEU A 77 8.88 -5.55 -17.18
C LEU A 77 7.44 -5.06 -17.06
N PHE A 78 7.05 -4.16 -17.96
CA PHE A 78 5.66 -3.90 -18.23
C PHE A 78 5.44 -4.34 -19.67
N PRO A 79 4.50 -5.26 -19.94
CA PRO A 79 3.78 -5.16 -21.20
C PRO A 79 3.33 -3.70 -21.33
N GLU A 80 3.33 -3.12 -22.53
CA GLU A 80 2.60 -1.89 -22.82
C GLU A 80 1.31 -1.91 -22.00
N SER A 81 1.15 -0.94 -21.11
CA SER A 81 0.12 -0.91 -20.07
C SER A 81 -1.21 -1.34 -20.66
N ALA A 82 -1.56 -2.62 -20.49
CA ALA A 82 -2.87 -3.08 -20.85
C ALA A 82 -3.79 -2.33 -19.90
N ALA A 83 -4.60 -1.42 -20.46
CA ALA A 83 -5.63 -0.74 -19.69
C ALA A 83 -6.40 -1.82 -18.92
N CYS A 84 -6.55 -1.64 -17.61
CA CYS A 84 -7.35 -2.57 -16.83
C CYS A 84 -8.77 -2.53 -17.43
N LYS A 85 -9.20 -3.58 -18.14
CA LYS A 85 -10.60 -3.77 -18.53
C LYS A 85 -11.41 -4.16 -17.30
N CYS A 86 -11.42 -3.29 -16.32
CA CYS A 86 -12.31 -3.39 -15.19
C CYS A 86 -13.57 -2.63 -15.56
N TYR A 87 -14.62 -3.39 -15.90
CA TYR A 87 -15.95 -2.87 -16.24
C TYR A 87 -16.54 -1.92 -15.16
N PHE A 88 -15.89 -1.82 -13.99
CA PHE A 88 -16.30 -1.03 -12.84
C PHE A 88 -15.68 0.37 -12.76
N PHE A 89 -14.46 0.57 -13.29
CA PHE A 89 -13.90 1.91 -13.47
C PHE A 89 -14.12 2.42 -14.91
N ASP A 90 -14.38 1.51 -15.86
CA ASP A 90 -14.80 1.83 -17.21
C ASP A 90 -16.27 2.29 -17.21
N ASN A 91 -16.49 3.61 -17.33
CA ASN A 91 -17.78 4.33 -17.40
C ASN A 91 -18.36 4.80 -16.06
N PHE A 92 -17.69 5.79 -15.44
CA PHE A 92 -18.37 6.74 -14.56
C PHE A 92 -19.33 7.64 -15.36
N GLY A 93 -20.43 7.08 -15.88
CA GLY A 93 -21.59 7.86 -16.36
C GLY A 93 -21.30 9.03 -17.31
N GLU A 94 -20.30 8.96 -18.20
CA GLU A 94 -20.02 10.05 -19.13
C GLU A 94 -20.92 10.02 -20.37
N LEU A 95 -21.84 10.98 -20.43
CA LEU A 95 -22.35 11.48 -21.71
C LEU A 95 -21.24 12.34 -22.36
N SER A 96 -20.56 11.72 -23.31
CA SER A 96 -19.66 12.27 -24.35
C SER A 96 -18.20 12.56 -23.96
N PRO A 97 -17.23 12.06 -24.75
CA PRO A 97 -15.81 12.34 -24.56
C PRO A 97 -15.47 13.67 -25.26
N LYS A 98 -15.01 14.66 -24.50
CA LYS A 98 -14.28 15.79 -25.08
C LYS A 98 -12.80 15.67 -24.74
N HIS A 99 -12.03 15.32 -25.75
CA HIS A 99 -10.58 15.38 -25.76
C HIS A 99 -10.08 16.75 -25.30
N HIS A 100 -9.28 16.82 -24.23
CA HIS A 100 -8.33 17.91 -24.03
C HIS A 100 -7.05 17.47 -23.29
N GLY A 101 -5.91 17.76 -23.94
CA GLY A 101 -4.78 18.41 -23.29
C GLY A 101 -3.72 17.52 -22.64
N THR A 102 -2.71 17.14 -23.43
CA THR A 102 -1.39 16.69 -22.95
C THR A 102 -0.70 17.79 -22.14
N ALA A 103 -0.89 17.79 -20.83
CA ALA A 103 -0.06 18.52 -19.86
C ALA A 103 0.00 17.70 -18.57
N PHE A 104 0.84 16.66 -18.57
CA PHE A 104 1.12 15.85 -17.38
C PHE A 104 1.98 16.67 -16.40
N ASP A 105 1.40 17.08 -15.27
CA ASP A 105 2.16 17.50 -14.09
C ASP A 105 2.19 16.32 -13.09
N ASN A 106 3.36 15.72 -12.96
CA ASN A 106 3.67 14.57 -12.09
C ASN A 106 3.54 14.96 -10.61
N ARG A 107 2.34 14.88 -10.05
CA ARG A 107 2.10 15.25 -8.64
C ARG A 107 1.91 14.08 -7.67
N PHE A 108 2.27 12.86 -8.08
CA PHE A 108 2.39 11.70 -7.18
C PHE A 108 3.78 11.69 -6.52
N SER A 109 3.91 11.33 -5.23
CA SER A 109 5.24 11.17 -4.62
C SER A 109 5.96 10.00 -5.28
N ASP A 110 6.85 10.33 -6.21
CA ASP A 110 7.75 9.37 -6.85
C ASP A 110 8.54 8.56 -5.80
N VAL A 111 8.70 9.09 -4.58
CA VAL A 111 9.30 8.39 -3.44
C VAL A 111 8.44 7.20 -2.97
N LEU A 112 7.15 7.39 -2.74
CA LEU A 112 6.25 6.31 -2.28
C LEU A 112 5.98 5.29 -3.39
N ARG A 113 5.87 5.75 -4.64
CA ARG A 113 5.81 4.86 -5.81
C ARG A 113 7.07 4.02 -5.93
N ARG A 114 8.26 4.62 -5.85
CA ARG A 114 9.54 3.89 -5.88
C ARG A 114 9.68 2.95 -4.69
N ARG A 115 9.22 3.36 -3.49
CA ARG A 115 9.24 2.50 -2.29
C ARG A 115 8.35 1.27 -2.51
N PHE A 116 7.10 1.46 -2.93
CA PHE A 116 6.20 0.36 -3.26
C PHE A 116 6.77 -0.55 -4.36
N LEU A 117 7.23 0.01 -5.48
CA LEU A 117 7.81 -0.77 -6.58
C LEU A 117 9.07 -1.54 -6.17
N ARG A 118 9.91 -0.97 -5.29
CA ARG A 118 11.05 -1.68 -4.72
C ARG A 118 10.59 -2.90 -3.92
N GLN A 119 9.52 -2.77 -3.15
CA GLN A 119 8.94 -3.87 -2.38
C GLN A 119 8.36 -4.97 -3.28
N VAL A 120 7.59 -4.59 -4.31
CA VAL A 120 7.06 -5.55 -5.30
C VAL A 120 8.19 -6.33 -5.98
N ARG A 121 9.23 -5.62 -6.47
CA ARG A 121 10.40 -6.25 -7.11
C ARG A 121 11.21 -7.11 -6.15
N PHE A 122 11.30 -6.74 -4.88
CA PHE A 122 12.00 -7.54 -3.88
C PHE A 122 11.27 -8.86 -3.61
N LYS A 123 9.94 -8.79 -3.45
CA LYS A 123 9.08 -9.96 -3.26
C LYS A 123 9.08 -10.90 -4.48
N GLU A 124 9.06 -10.34 -5.69
CA GLU A 124 9.13 -11.13 -6.93
C GLU A 124 10.49 -11.83 -7.09
N ARG A 125 11.60 -11.12 -6.82
CA ARG A 125 12.95 -11.72 -6.84
C ARG A 125 13.06 -12.90 -5.85
N ARG A 126 12.51 -12.77 -4.64
CA ARG A 126 12.50 -13.88 -3.67
C ARG A 126 11.69 -15.09 -4.14
N ARG A 127 10.54 -14.89 -4.81
CA ARG A 127 9.75 -16.00 -5.39
C ARG A 127 10.55 -16.80 -6.41
N ARG A 128 11.36 -16.13 -7.24
CA ARG A 128 12.25 -16.78 -8.23
C ARG A 128 13.42 -17.52 -7.57
N VAL A 129 14.01 -16.97 -6.51
CA VAL A 129 15.12 -17.60 -5.77
C VAL A 129 14.68 -18.81 -4.93
N GLY A 130 13.46 -18.78 -4.38
CA GLY A 130 12.90 -19.90 -3.60
C GLY A 130 12.70 -21.19 -4.41
N SER A 131 12.79 -21.14 -5.74
CA SER A 131 12.67 -22.32 -6.60
C SER A 131 14.01 -23.03 -6.87
N SER A 132 15.16 -22.46 -6.48
CA SER A 132 16.45 -22.90 -7.03
C SER A 132 17.63 -23.04 -6.07
N SER A 133 17.53 -22.92 -4.73
CA SER A 133 18.73 -23.12 -3.88
C SER A 133 18.47 -23.53 -2.43
N SER A 134 19.31 -24.48 -1.99
CA SER A 134 19.33 -25.27 -0.77
C SER A 134 19.91 -24.58 0.49
N SER A 135 19.17 -24.72 1.59
CA SER A 135 19.59 -25.25 2.91
C SER A 135 20.65 -24.59 3.82
N SER A 136 21.17 -23.37 3.62
CA SER A 136 22.11 -22.79 4.62
C SER A 136 21.86 -21.33 5.08
N GLN A 137 21.02 -20.55 4.41
CA GLN A 137 20.71 -19.16 4.83
C GLN A 137 19.44 -19.02 5.69
N GLN A 138 18.68 -20.10 5.88
CA GLN A 138 17.32 -20.08 6.40
C GLN A 138 17.19 -19.72 7.90
N ARG A 139 18.26 -19.84 8.69
CA ARG A 139 18.20 -19.62 10.15
C ARG A 139 18.47 -18.18 10.60
N ASN A 140 19.24 -17.39 9.84
CA ASN A 140 19.47 -15.97 10.14
C ASN A 140 18.49 -15.03 9.42
N SER A 141 17.69 -15.55 8.48
CA SER A 141 16.77 -14.75 7.69
C SER A 141 15.40 -14.54 8.36
N LEU A 142 14.98 -15.37 9.32
CA LEU A 142 13.60 -15.36 9.81
C LEU A 142 13.18 -14.03 10.48
N GLY A 143 14.08 -13.40 11.25
CA GLY A 143 13.81 -12.10 11.90
C GLY A 143 13.83 -10.92 10.93
N LEU A 144 14.70 -10.95 9.90
CA LEU A 144 14.75 -9.94 8.84
C LEU A 144 13.64 -10.12 7.79
N ILE A 145 13.01 -11.29 7.72
CA ILE A 145 11.88 -11.56 6.81
C ILE A 145 10.58 -10.95 7.34
N GLU A 146 10.33 -11.02 8.66
CA GLU A 146 9.09 -10.50 9.28
C GLU A 146 9.05 -8.97 9.36
N GLU A 147 10.16 -8.33 9.73
CA GLU A 147 10.27 -6.86 9.76
C GLU A 147 10.10 -6.28 8.34
N ASP A 148 10.63 -6.99 7.34
CA ASP A 148 10.45 -6.67 5.93
C ASP A 148 8.98 -6.85 5.46
N GLU A 149 8.28 -7.93 5.82
CA GLU A 149 6.86 -8.10 5.42
C GLU A 149 5.91 -7.08 6.08
N THR A 150 6.13 -6.74 7.35
CA THR A 150 5.33 -5.72 8.04
C THR A 150 5.61 -4.30 7.51
N GLU A 151 6.86 -3.99 7.18
CA GLU A 151 7.20 -2.74 6.49
C GLU A 151 6.64 -2.70 5.06
N GLN A 152 6.65 -3.83 4.34
CA GLN A 152 6.01 -3.99 3.03
C GLN A 152 4.51 -3.71 3.09
N LEU A 153 3.81 -4.24 4.11
CA LEU A 153 2.40 -3.97 4.34
C LEU A 153 2.18 -2.48 4.57
N ARG A 154 2.93 -1.87 5.50
CA ARG A 154 2.83 -0.43 5.81
C ARG A 154 3.06 0.44 4.58
N ALA A 155 4.13 0.18 3.82
CA ALA A 155 4.46 0.95 2.62
C ALA A 155 3.38 0.83 1.53
N SER A 156 2.76 -0.34 1.40
CA SER A 156 1.67 -0.56 0.43
C SER A 156 0.38 0.14 0.86
N VAL A 157 0.09 0.14 2.17
CA VAL A 157 -1.02 0.92 2.74
C VAL A 157 -0.81 2.41 2.52
N ASP A 158 0.38 2.94 2.85
CA ASP A 158 0.68 4.36 2.66
C ASP A 158 0.58 4.77 1.19
N PHE A 159 1.08 3.92 0.28
CA PHE A 159 0.97 4.13 -1.16
C PHE A 159 -0.49 4.14 -1.63
N LEU A 160 -1.32 3.16 -1.23
CA LEU A 160 -2.72 3.10 -1.63
C LEU A 160 -3.49 4.35 -1.17
N VAL A 161 -3.28 4.77 0.08
CA VAL A 161 -3.97 5.94 0.64
C VAL A 161 -3.53 7.23 -0.07
N GLU A 162 -2.26 7.36 -0.42
CA GLU A 162 -1.77 8.51 -1.20
C GLU A 162 -2.37 8.54 -2.61
N ILE A 163 -2.46 7.39 -3.29
CA ILE A 163 -3.13 7.35 -4.59
C ILE A 163 -4.57 7.84 -4.46
N CYS A 164 -5.27 7.44 -3.39
CA CYS A 164 -6.64 7.89 -3.10
C CYS A 164 -6.74 9.40 -2.85
N ASP A 165 -5.73 10.05 -2.29
CA ASP A 165 -5.68 11.52 -2.15
C ASP A 165 -5.54 12.24 -3.50
N SER A 166 -4.94 11.57 -4.50
CA SER A 166 -4.65 12.14 -5.83
C SER A 166 -5.69 11.83 -6.91
N VAL A 167 -6.80 11.13 -6.57
CA VAL A 167 -7.79 10.59 -7.52
C VAL A 167 -8.32 11.63 -8.51
N SER A 168 -8.50 12.88 -8.11
CA SER A 168 -9.03 13.96 -8.97
C SER A 168 -8.08 14.41 -10.09
N SER A 169 -6.85 13.92 -10.13
CA SER A 169 -5.77 14.42 -11.01
C SER A 169 -5.13 13.36 -11.90
N VAL A 170 -5.52 12.09 -11.77
CA VAL A 170 -4.86 10.95 -12.43
C VAL A 170 -5.75 10.40 -13.53
N ASP A 171 -5.15 10.04 -14.67
CA ASP A 171 -5.78 9.24 -15.73
C ASP A 171 -6.40 7.96 -15.12
N ASP A 172 -7.72 7.81 -15.25
CA ASP A 172 -8.52 6.74 -14.62
C ASP A 172 -7.93 5.34 -14.87
N SER A 173 -7.38 5.13 -16.07
CA SER A 173 -6.76 3.86 -16.47
C SER A 173 -5.46 3.55 -15.71
N LYS A 174 -4.69 4.58 -15.32
CA LYS A 174 -3.47 4.45 -14.52
C LYS A 174 -3.80 4.31 -13.04
N PHE A 175 -4.81 5.03 -12.56
CA PHE A 175 -5.30 4.92 -11.18
C PHE A 175 -5.78 3.48 -10.91
N ALA A 176 -6.69 2.95 -11.73
CA ALA A 176 -7.25 1.62 -11.54
C ALA A 176 -6.19 0.53 -11.50
N ASN A 177 -5.20 0.61 -12.39
CA ASN A 177 -4.07 -0.33 -12.42
C ASN A 177 -3.24 -0.30 -11.14
N LEU A 178 -2.85 0.89 -10.67
CA LEU A 178 -2.03 1.03 -9.46
C LEU A 178 -2.82 0.63 -8.20
N ALA A 179 -4.10 1.00 -8.13
CA ALA A 179 -4.96 0.69 -7.01
C ALA A 179 -5.21 -0.83 -6.90
N HIS A 180 -5.50 -1.51 -8.01
CA HIS A 180 -5.62 -2.98 -8.02
C HIS A 180 -4.33 -3.66 -7.57
N GLN A 181 -3.17 -3.24 -8.09
CA GLN A 181 -1.88 -3.81 -7.69
C GLN A 181 -1.60 -3.61 -6.20
N ALA A 182 -1.89 -2.42 -5.67
CA ALA A 182 -1.70 -2.14 -4.25
C ALA A 182 -2.64 -2.97 -3.38
N VAL A 183 -3.92 -3.07 -3.74
CA VAL A 183 -4.92 -3.90 -3.03
C VAL A 183 -4.49 -5.37 -3.04
N ASP A 184 -4.18 -5.94 -4.20
CA ASP A 184 -3.76 -7.34 -4.30
C ASP A 184 -2.50 -7.61 -3.48
N PHE A 185 -1.53 -6.69 -3.50
CA PHE A 185 -0.32 -6.81 -2.71
C PHE A 185 -0.60 -6.74 -1.20
N ILE A 186 -1.47 -5.84 -0.74
CA ILE A 186 -1.92 -5.75 0.65
C ILE A 186 -2.56 -7.06 1.07
N LEU A 187 -3.51 -7.59 0.28
CA LEU A 187 -4.23 -8.81 0.61
C LEU A 187 -3.31 -10.03 0.70
N VAL A 188 -2.34 -10.15 -0.21
CA VAL A 188 -1.34 -11.23 -0.19
C VAL A 188 -0.42 -11.11 1.02
N THR A 189 0.07 -9.91 1.32
CA THR A 189 0.99 -9.67 2.44
C THR A 189 0.28 -9.88 3.78
N LEU A 190 -0.95 -9.40 3.92
CA LEU A 190 -1.77 -9.63 5.10
C LEU A 190 -2.00 -11.12 5.33
N LYS A 191 -2.36 -11.89 4.29
CA LYS A 191 -2.55 -13.35 4.42
C LYS A 191 -1.29 -14.05 4.95
N ASN A 192 -0.11 -13.67 4.44
CA ASN A 192 1.15 -14.23 4.92
C ASN A 192 1.38 -13.92 6.40
N LEU A 193 1.22 -12.65 6.79
CA LEU A 193 1.44 -12.20 8.17
C LEU A 193 0.46 -12.85 9.16
N LEU A 194 -0.82 -12.98 8.80
CA LEU A 194 -1.82 -13.67 9.62
C LEU A 194 -1.49 -15.16 9.78
N SER A 195 -1.02 -15.81 8.71
CA SER A 195 -0.61 -17.23 8.75
C SER A 195 0.62 -17.45 9.64
N MET A 196 1.49 -16.44 9.80
CA MET A 196 2.67 -16.50 10.68
C MET A 196 2.33 -16.23 12.15
N GLY A 197 1.20 -15.56 12.45
CA GLY A 197 0.67 -15.37 13.80
C GLY A 197 1.51 -14.46 14.73
N ARG A 198 2.47 -13.71 14.20
CA ARG A 198 3.38 -12.82 14.96
C ARG A 198 3.17 -11.36 14.57
N ASN A 199 3.44 -10.43 15.48
CA ASN A 199 3.23 -8.99 15.32
C ASN A 199 1.78 -8.58 14.99
N LEU A 200 0.80 -9.36 15.44
CA LEU A 200 -0.62 -9.15 15.13
C LEU A 200 -1.12 -7.76 15.57
N GLU A 201 -0.66 -7.23 16.70
CA GLU A 201 -1.01 -5.87 17.17
C GLU A 201 -0.54 -4.77 16.19
N LEU A 202 0.68 -4.90 15.64
CA LEU A 202 1.21 -3.95 14.66
C LEU A 202 0.46 -4.06 13.33
N VAL A 203 0.18 -5.28 12.88
CA VAL A 203 -0.60 -5.55 11.67
C VAL A 203 -2.00 -4.96 11.81
N GLU A 204 -2.65 -5.20 12.95
CA GLU A 204 -3.94 -4.63 13.29
C GLU A 204 -3.90 -3.09 13.25
N GLY A 205 -2.90 -2.47 13.87
CA GLY A 205 -2.73 -1.01 13.84
C GLY A 205 -2.58 -0.45 12.42
N ILE A 206 -1.84 -1.15 11.54
CA ILE A 206 -1.69 -0.76 10.13
C ILE A 206 -3.01 -0.88 9.37
N ILE A 207 -3.75 -1.97 9.55
CA ILE A 207 -5.03 -2.21 8.87
C ILE A 207 -6.12 -1.26 9.39
N ASN A 208 -6.21 -1.03 10.70
CA ASN A 208 -7.14 -0.06 11.28
C ASN A 208 -6.85 1.35 10.74
N SER A 209 -5.58 1.74 10.64
CA SER A 209 -5.18 3.01 10.03
C SER A 209 -5.59 3.11 8.56
N LEU A 210 -5.39 2.04 7.77
CA LEU A 210 -5.85 1.96 6.38
C LEU A 210 -7.36 2.21 6.29
N VAL A 211 -8.16 1.43 7.05
CA VAL A 211 -9.63 1.49 7.04
C VAL A 211 -10.11 2.89 7.42
N ILE A 212 -9.60 3.46 8.52
CA ILE A 212 -9.99 4.80 8.98
C ILE A 212 -9.63 5.88 7.95
N ARG A 213 -8.44 5.81 7.35
CA ARG A 213 -7.99 6.79 6.35
C ARG A 213 -8.84 6.72 5.07
N LEU A 214 -9.15 5.52 4.58
CA LEU A 214 -10.01 5.34 3.40
C LEU A 214 -11.46 5.80 3.67
N ILE A 215 -12.04 5.44 4.82
CA ILE A 215 -13.39 5.90 5.19
C ILE A 215 -13.42 7.42 5.30
N ARG A 216 -12.39 8.02 5.88
CA ARG A 216 -12.28 9.49 5.97
C ARG A 216 -12.25 10.11 4.58
N GLN A 217 -11.43 9.61 3.66
CA GLN A 217 -11.34 10.12 2.28
C GLN A 217 -12.65 9.93 1.52
N MET A 218 -13.30 8.77 1.66
CA MET A 218 -14.62 8.47 1.10
C MET A 218 -15.69 9.47 1.58
N CYS A 219 -15.62 9.90 2.84
CA CYS A 219 -16.57 10.83 3.46
C CYS A 219 -16.05 12.28 3.49
N SER A 220 -15.05 12.64 2.69
CA SER A 220 -14.53 14.01 2.59
C SER A 220 -14.92 14.62 1.26
N SER A 221 -15.28 15.90 1.27
CA SER A 221 -15.52 16.66 0.06
C SER A 221 -14.16 16.96 -0.55
N LEU A 222 -13.76 16.21 -1.58
CA LEU A 222 -12.53 16.43 -2.32
C LEU A 222 -12.69 17.67 -3.22
N SER A 223 -12.92 18.85 -2.66
CA SER A 223 -13.02 20.10 -3.41
C SER A 223 -12.82 21.33 -2.51
N GLU A 224 -11.55 21.68 -2.27
CA GLU A 224 -11.20 23.06 -1.93
C GLU A 224 -11.06 23.97 -3.18
N ASN A 225 -11.22 23.43 -4.40
CA ASN A 225 -11.06 24.21 -5.63
C ASN A 225 -12.17 23.92 -6.65
N GLY A 226 -13.30 24.64 -6.53
CA GLY A 226 -14.11 25.18 -7.63
C GLY A 226 -14.52 24.34 -8.86
N SER A 227 -14.31 23.02 -8.93
CA SER A 227 -14.80 22.19 -10.05
C SER A 227 -15.89 21.22 -9.58
N GLN A 228 -17.14 21.61 -9.79
CA GLN A 228 -18.34 20.99 -9.24
C GLN A 228 -18.71 19.59 -9.77
N HIS A 229 -17.82 18.82 -10.40
CA HIS A 229 -18.21 17.54 -11.04
C HIS A 229 -17.30 16.33 -10.81
N THR A 230 -16.19 16.45 -10.08
CA THR A 230 -15.21 15.36 -9.91
C THR A 230 -15.23 14.67 -8.54
N GLY A 231 -15.94 15.22 -7.55
CA GLY A 231 -15.95 14.69 -6.17
C GLY A 231 -16.66 13.34 -6.02
N THR A 232 -17.79 13.15 -6.70
CA THR A 232 -18.65 11.96 -6.56
C THR A 232 -17.98 10.70 -7.12
N ASN A 233 -17.25 10.78 -8.23
CA ASN A 233 -16.53 9.63 -8.80
C ASN A 233 -15.43 9.11 -7.84
N ALA A 234 -14.71 10.02 -7.17
CA ALA A 234 -13.66 9.64 -6.25
C ALA A 234 -14.19 8.89 -5.01
N GLN A 235 -15.35 9.30 -4.47
CA GLN A 235 -15.96 8.63 -3.33
C GLN A 235 -16.38 7.20 -3.68
N PHE A 236 -16.96 6.98 -4.85
CA PHE A 236 -17.30 5.63 -5.34
C PHE A 236 -16.05 4.78 -5.62
N CYS A 237 -14.98 5.35 -6.16
CA CYS A 237 -13.69 4.66 -6.31
C CYS A 237 -13.19 4.15 -4.95
N ILE A 238 -13.18 5.02 -3.93
CA ILE A 238 -12.70 4.67 -2.59
C ILE A 238 -13.63 3.65 -1.93
N GLN A 239 -14.95 3.81 -2.05
CA GLN A 239 -15.93 2.83 -1.58
C GLN A 239 -15.66 1.45 -2.19
N HIS A 240 -15.38 1.39 -3.50
CA HIS A 240 -15.04 0.16 -4.20
C HIS A 240 -13.73 -0.45 -3.69
N LEU A 241 -12.70 0.37 -3.43
CA LEU A 241 -11.45 -0.11 -2.85
C LEU A 241 -11.66 -0.71 -1.46
N ILE A 242 -12.49 -0.07 -0.62
CA ILE A 242 -12.84 -0.62 0.69
C ILE A 242 -13.61 -1.94 0.53
N ARG A 243 -14.57 -2.02 -0.40
CA ARG A 243 -15.29 -3.28 -0.73
C ARG A 243 -14.33 -4.38 -1.17
N LYS A 244 -13.37 -4.06 -2.05
CA LYS A 244 -12.40 -5.03 -2.57
C LYS A 244 -11.44 -5.52 -1.47
N LEU A 245 -10.92 -4.62 -0.66
CA LEU A 245 -10.10 -4.96 0.52
C LEU A 245 -10.92 -5.78 1.53
N GLY A 246 -12.19 -5.41 1.71
CA GLY A 246 -13.15 -6.09 2.58
C GLY A 246 -13.46 -7.53 2.17
N SER A 247 -13.15 -7.95 0.94
CA SER A 247 -13.26 -9.38 0.56
C SER A 247 -12.51 -10.32 1.51
N LYS A 248 -11.48 -9.84 2.23
CA LYS A 248 -10.89 -10.56 3.36
C LYS A 248 -11.61 -10.24 4.66
N PRO A 249 -12.06 -11.26 5.42
CA PRO A 249 -12.85 -11.05 6.64
C PRO A 249 -12.11 -10.19 7.66
N TYR A 250 -10.79 -10.34 7.78
CA TYR A 250 -9.98 -9.54 8.70
C TYR A 250 -10.12 -8.02 8.47
N ILE A 251 -10.17 -7.57 7.20
CA ILE A 251 -10.36 -6.16 6.85
C ILE A 251 -11.85 -5.81 6.82
N GLY A 252 -12.69 -6.67 6.24
CA GLY A 252 -14.11 -6.44 6.06
C GLY A 252 -14.86 -6.18 7.37
N GLN A 253 -14.60 -6.98 8.41
CA GLN A 253 -15.22 -6.79 9.72
C GLN A 253 -14.82 -5.44 10.36
N ARG A 254 -13.55 -5.06 10.24
CA ARG A 254 -13.03 -3.76 10.72
C ARG A 254 -13.63 -2.59 9.93
N ALA A 255 -13.82 -2.76 8.63
CA ALA A 255 -14.48 -1.77 7.79
C ALA A 255 -15.94 -1.57 8.21
N ILE A 256 -16.72 -2.63 8.40
CA ILE A 256 -18.12 -2.52 8.87
C ILE A 256 -18.17 -1.78 10.21
N LEU A 257 -17.34 -2.19 11.18
CA LEU A 257 -17.29 -1.55 12.50
C LEU A 257 -17.00 -0.04 12.39
N ALA A 258 -15.95 0.32 11.66
CA ALA A 258 -15.52 1.70 11.51
C ALA A 258 -16.57 2.56 10.75
N VAL A 259 -17.23 1.99 9.73
CA VAL A 259 -18.31 2.68 9.02
C VAL A 259 -19.50 2.90 9.94
N CYS A 260 -19.91 1.91 10.75
CA CYS A 260 -21.02 2.08 11.70
C CYS A 260 -20.71 3.19 12.72
N GLN A 261 -19.49 3.21 13.27
CA GLN A 261 -19.06 4.28 14.16
C GLN A 261 -19.10 5.65 13.47
N ARG A 262 -18.68 5.73 12.20
CA ARG A 262 -18.74 6.96 11.43
C ARG A 262 -20.18 7.42 11.16
N ILE A 263 -21.10 6.48 10.89
CA ILE A 263 -22.54 6.75 10.75
C ILE A 263 -23.09 7.36 12.04
N LEU A 264 -22.78 6.79 13.21
CA LEU A 264 -23.23 7.32 14.50
C LEU A 264 -22.81 8.78 14.70
N VAL A 265 -21.53 9.09 14.46
CA VAL A 265 -21.01 10.46 14.55
C VAL A 265 -21.67 11.39 13.52
N LEU A 266 -21.89 10.91 12.30
CA LEU A 266 -22.52 11.71 11.25
C LEU A 266 -24.01 11.93 11.52
N ALA A 267 -24.69 10.96 12.13
CA ALA A 267 -26.10 11.04 12.45
C ALA A 267 -26.35 12.10 13.54
N GLU A 268 -25.52 12.10 14.59
CA GLU A 268 -25.56 13.14 15.62
C GLU A 268 -25.31 14.52 15.01
N ARG A 269 -24.29 14.65 14.14
CA ARG A 269 -24.01 15.92 13.46
C ARG A 269 -25.20 16.38 12.61
N LEU A 270 -25.80 15.50 11.81
CA LEU A 270 -26.97 15.81 10.97
C LEU A 270 -28.19 16.24 11.78
N LEU A 271 -28.40 15.67 12.96
CA LEU A 271 -29.52 16.01 13.84
C LEU A 271 -29.50 17.52 14.18
N PHE A 272 -28.31 18.05 14.45
CA PHE A 272 -28.10 19.45 14.87
C PHE A 272 -27.64 20.39 13.74
N SER A 273 -27.48 19.89 12.52
CA SER A 273 -27.04 20.71 11.39
C SER A 273 -28.16 21.58 10.83
N ASP A 274 -27.78 22.75 10.31
CA ASP A 274 -28.65 23.61 9.51
C ASP A 274 -28.82 22.98 8.11
N PRO A 275 -30.05 22.71 7.63
CA PRO A 275 -30.27 22.16 6.30
C PRO A 275 -29.84 23.11 5.17
N PHE A 276 -29.59 24.39 5.45
CA PHE A 276 -29.10 25.38 4.51
C PHE A 276 -27.58 25.60 4.59
N ASP A 277 -26.87 24.85 5.43
CA ASP A 277 -25.39 24.86 5.47
C ASP A 277 -24.81 24.21 4.21
N ASP A 278 -23.72 24.77 3.67
CA ASP A 278 -23.07 24.28 2.46
C ASP A 278 -22.57 22.83 2.60
N GLY A 279 -22.25 22.42 3.84
CA GLY A 279 -21.83 21.06 4.15
C GLY A 279 -22.96 20.03 4.23
N PHE A 280 -24.22 20.46 4.28
CA PHE A 280 -25.38 19.59 4.53
C PHE A 280 -25.62 18.53 3.44
N PRO A 281 -25.62 18.88 2.13
CA PRO A 281 -25.78 17.87 1.07
C PRO A 281 -24.69 16.80 1.09
N HIS A 282 -23.45 17.19 1.37
CA HIS A 282 -22.32 16.27 1.42
C HIS A 282 -22.40 15.29 2.59
N MET A 283 -22.93 15.71 3.74
CA MET A 283 -23.20 14.79 4.86
C MET A 283 -24.24 13.74 4.47
N HIS A 284 -25.26 14.12 3.68
CA HIS A 284 -26.25 13.17 3.17
C HIS A 284 -25.65 12.18 2.17
N GLU A 285 -24.83 12.64 1.22
CA GLU A 285 -24.12 11.78 0.26
C GLU A 285 -23.21 10.77 0.99
N SER A 286 -22.41 11.26 1.95
CA SER A 286 -21.55 10.42 2.80
C SER A 286 -22.36 9.36 3.54
N MET A 287 -23.55 9.70 4.05
CA MET A 287 -24.42 8.76 4.75
C MET A 287 -24.87 7.61 3.83
N PHE A 288 -25.33 7.93 2.62
CA PHE A 288 -25.78 6.91 1.66
C PHE A 288 -24.65 5.98 1.21
N ILE A 289 -23.47 6.55 0.90
CA ILE A 289 -22.30 5.76 0.49
C ILE A 289 -21.86 4.81 1.61
N MET A 290 -21.90 5.25 2.87
CA MET A 290 -21.59 4.42 4.03
C MET A 290 -22.59 3.27 4.22
N ILE A 291 -23.90 3.54 4.18
CA ILE A 291 -24.93 2.50 4.31
C ILE A 291 -24.78 1.46 3.18
N GLN A 292 -24.59 1.93 1.95
CA GLN A 292 -24.40 1.06 0.80
C GLN A 292 -23.12 0.22 0.88
N LEU A 293 -22.04 0.75 1.45
CA LEU A 293 -20.81 -0.02 1.66
C LEU A 293 -21.04 -1.17 2.64
N ILE A 294 -21.75 -0.93 3.76
CA ILE A 294 -22.10 -1.99 4.71
C ILE A 294 -22.92 -3.05 3.99
N GLU A 295 -23.91 -2.63 3.20
CA GLU A 295 -24.75 -3.55 2.45
C GLU A 295 -23.95 -4.44 1.49
N PHE A 296 -23.03 -3.87 0.72
CA PHE A 296 -22.18 -4.64 -0.18
C PHE A 296 -21.33 -5.65 0.58
N LEU A 297 -20.72 -5.24 1.69
CA LEU A 297 -19.88 -6.13 2.50
C LEU A 297 -20.68 -7.30 3.09
N VAL A 298 -21.88 -7.03 3.60
CA VAL A 298 -22.78 -8.06 4.15
C VAL A 298 -23.28 -8.98 3.04
N THR A 299 -23.80 -8.41 1.95
CA THR A 299 -24.47 -9.18 0.90
C THR A 299 -23.49 -10.06 0.12
N ASP A 300 -22.32 -9.52 -0.21
CA ASP A 300 -21.37 -10.22 -1.08
C ASP A 300 -20.49 -11.22 -0.33
N TYR A 301 -20.08 -10.88 0.90
CA TYR A 301 -18.94 -11.56 1.52
C TYR A 301 -19.24 -12.24 2.85
N LEU A 302 -20.29 -11.89 3.59
CA LEU A 302 -20.53 -12.44 4.93
C LEU A 302 -20.63 -13.97 4.93
N LEU A 303 -21.31 -14.56 3.94
CA LEU A 303 -21.40 -16.01 3.81
C LEU A 303 -20.03 -16.66 3.51
N GLU A 304 -19.18 -16.02 2.72
CA GLU A 304 -17.83 -16.51 2.44
C GLU A 304 -16.93 -16.38 3.68
N TRP A 305 -17.02 -15.26 4.38
CA TRP A 305 -16.32 -14.99 5.63
C TRP A 305 -16.64 -16.02 6.70
N SER A 306 -17.89 -16.48 6.79
CA SER A 306 -18.32 -17.48 7.79
C SER A 306 -17.55 -18.80 7.73
N LYS A 307 -16.93 -19.10 6.58
CA LYS A 307 -16.17 -20.32 6.30
C LYS A 307 -14.66 -20.12 6.48
N ALA A 308 -14.23 -18.87 6.69
CA ALA A 308 -12.82 -18.51 6.73
C ALA A 308 -12.24 -18.69 8.14
N GLU A 309 -11.00 -19.16 8.22
CA GLU A 309 -10.31 -19.40 9.50
C GLU A 309 -9.95 -18.10 10.22
N ASP A 310 -9.76 -17.00 9.49
CA ASP A 310 -9.44 -15.67 10.01
C ASP A 310 -10.69 -14.85 10.39
N PHE A 311 -11.85 -15.50 10.50
CA PHE A 311 -13.09 -14.87 10.94
C PHE A 311 -13.14 -14.71 12.47
N ASP A 312 -13.09 -13.47 12.92
CA ASP A 312 -13.17 -13.12 14.35
C ASP A 312 -14.62 -13.05 14.86
N ASN A 313 -15.01 -14.02 15.70
CA ASN A 313 -16.35 -14.04 16.29
C ASN A 313 -16.56 -13.00 17.41
N MET A 314 -15.50 -12.52 18.06
CA MET A 314 -15.65 -11.44 19.04
C MET A 314 -15.92 -10.13 18.32
N LEU A 315 -15.18 -9.87 17.25
CA LEU A 315 -15.40 -8.69 16.41
C LEU A 315 -16.79 -8.71 15.74
N LEU A 316 -17.30 -9.91 15.40
CA LEU A 316 -18.68 -10.09 14.93
C LEU A 316 -19.72 -9.51 15.89
N GLU A 317 -19.62 -9.79 17.19
CA GLU A 317 -20.54 -9.21 18.17
C GLU A 317 -20.47 -7.68 18.18
N ASP A 318 -19.26 -7.13 18.12
CA ASP A 318 -19.04 -5.68 18.19
C ASP A 318 -19.60 -4.95 16.97
N TRP A 319 -19.34 -5.45 15.76
CA TRP A 319 -19.83 -4.78 14.54
C TRP A 319 -21.32 -5.00 14.31
N VAL A 320 -21.88 -6.16 14.69
CA VAL A 320 -23.34 -6.36 14.65
C VAL A 320 -24.04 -5.44 15.64
N THR A 321 -23.50 -5.31 16.86
CA THR A 321 -24.01 -4.35 17.86
C THR A 321 -23.94 -2.93 17.31
N SER A 322 -22.85 -2.58 16.63
CA SER A 322 -22.67 -1.27 16.01
C SER A 322 -23.64 -1.00 14.86
N ILE A 323 -24.00 -2.01 14.05
CA ILE A 323 -25.07 -1.89 13.03
C ILE A 323 -26.42 -1.59 13.70
N VAL A 324 -26.77 -2.32 14.76
CA VAL A 324 -28.02 -2.08 15.51
C VAL A 324 -28.05 -0.67 16.11
N GLN A 325 -26.92 -0.20 16.66
CA GLN A 325 -26.83 1.17 17.18
C GLN A 325 -26.94 2.20 16.07
N ALA A 326 -26.29 1.98 14.92
CA ALA A 326 -26.37 2.85 13.76
C ALA A 326 -27.81 2.95 13.22
N ARG A 327 -28.52 1.82 13.13
CA ARG A 327 -29.96 1.77 12.77
C ARG A 327 -30.78 2.67 13.70
N LYS A 328 -30.67 2.50 15.02
CA LYS A 328 -31.39 3.31 16.02
C LYS A 328 -31.06 4.79 15.90
N ALA A 329 -29.80 5.15 15.66
CA ALA A 329 -29.42 6.56 15.48
C ALA A 329 -30.03 7.15 14.20
N LEU A 330 -30.17 6.35 13.15
CA LEU A 330 -30.78 6.78 11.89
C LEU A 330 -32.31 6.84 11.96
N GLU A 331 -32.96 6.04 12.81
CA GLU A 331 -34.39 6.20 13.14
C GLU A 331 -34.68 7.59 13.76
N LEU A 332 -33.78 8.10 14.61
CA LEU A 332 -33.93 9.46 15.17
C LEU A 332 -33.88 10.57 14.10
N LEU A 333 -33.33 10.27 12.93
CA LEU A 333 -33.28 11.18 11.79
C LEU A 333 -34.47 11.05 10.84
N GLU A 334 -35.53 10.33 11.19
CA GLU A 334 -36.72 10.17 10.33
C GLU A 334 -37.30 11.52 9.89
N SER A 335 -37.31 12.51 10.79
CA SER A 335 -37.76 13.88 10.51
C SER A 335 -36.87 14.65 9.52
N ARG A 336 -35.60 14.25 9.37
CA ARG A 336 -34.65 14.83 8.40
C ARG A 336 -34.69 14.08 7.08
N ASN A 337 -34.59 12.75 7.14
CA ASN A 337 -34.65 11.86 5.99
C ASN A 337 -34.90 10.40 6.43
N GLY A 338 -36.16 9.95 6.32
CA GLY A 338 -36.57 8.58 6.64
C GLY A 338 -35.95 7.49 5.75
N LEU A 339 -35.32 7.82 4.62
CA LEU A 339 -34.68 6.82 3.75
C LEU A 339 -33.50 6.13 4.44
N TYR A 340 -32.85 6.78 5.41
CA TYR A 340 -31.74 6.16 6.15
C TYR A 340 -32.18 4.96 6.96
N ALA A 341 -33.30 5.09 7.68
CA ALA A 341 -33.88 4.00 8.44
C ALA A 341 -34.28 2.86 7.49
N LEU A 342 -34.96 3.16 6.37
CA LEU A 342 -35.36 2.14 5.39
C LEU A 342 -34.19 1.36 4.78
N TYR A 343 -33.08 2.05 4.45
CA TYR A 343 -31.90 1.37 3.92
C TYR A 343 -31.15 0.57 4.98
N MET A 344 -31.06 1.07 6.22
CA MET A 344 -30.48 0.29 7.31
C MET A 344 -31.36 -0.89 7.73
N ASP A 345 -32.68 -0.79 7.62
CA ASP A 345 -33.60 -1.91 7.81
C ASP A 345 -33.34 -2.99 6.77
N ARG A 346 -33.13 -2.62 5.50
CA ARG A 346 -32.72 -3.56 4.45
C ARG A 346 -31.41 -4.28 4.79
N VAL A 347 -30.39 -3.53 5.22
CA VAL A 347 -29.10 -4.09 5.65
C VAL A 347 -29.27 -5.04 6.82
N THR A 348 -30.04 -4.63 7.83
CA THR A 348 -30.30 -5.42 9.05
C THR A 348 -31.08 -6.69 8.72
N GLY A 349 -32.06 -6.61 7.83
CA GLY A 349 -32.83 -7.77 7.36
C GLY A 349 -31.99 -8.78 6.58
N GLU A 350 -31.13 -8.33 5.68
CA GLU A 350 -30.20 -9.22 4.96
C GLU A 350 -29.17 -9.84 5.91
N LEU A 351 -28.65 -9.06 6.86
CA LEU A 351 -27.76 -9.55 7.91
C LEU A 351 -28.45 -10.64 8.75
N ALA A 352 -29.68 -10.41 9.22
CA ALA A 352 -30.44 -11.36 10.02
C ALA A 352 -30.71 -12.67 9.24
N LYS A 353 -31.05 -12.55 7.96
CA LYS A 353 -31.25 -13.68 7.05
C LYS A 353 -29.98 -14.52 6.89
N GLN A 354 -28.82 -13.88 6.67
CA GLN A 354 -27.56 -14.60 6.51
C GLN A 354 -27.06 -15.21 7.83
N LEU A 355 -27.19 -14.49 8.94
CA LEU A 355 -26.80 -15.00 10.26
C LEU A 355 -27.69 -16.18 10.69
N GLY A 356 -28.99 -16.14 10.41
CA GLY A 356 -29.92 -17.22 10.72
C GLY A 356 -29.67 -18.50 9.90
N GLY A 357 -29.02 -18.39 8.74
CA GLY A 357 -28.70 -19.53 7.87
C GLY A 357 -27.43 -20.29 8.26
N VAL A 358 -26.61 -19.78 9.19
CA VAL A 358 -25.31 -20.35 9.52
C VAL A 358 -25.24 -20.71 11.00
N SER A 359 -25.11 -22.00 11.28
CA SER A 359 -25.13 -22.56 12.65
C SER A 359 -23.99 -22.07 13.55
N SER A 360 -22.85 -21.63 12.99
CA SER A 360 -21.73 -21.08 13.77
C SER A 360 -22.05 -19.72 14.41
N PHE A 361 -22.99 -18.95 13.84
CA PHE A 361 -23.38 -17.63 14.34
C PHE A 361 -24.43 -17.66 15.47
N LEU A 362 -24.97 -18.84 15.79
CA LEU A 362 -25.89 -19.03 16.93
C LEU A 362 -25.22 -18.82 18.30
N LYS A 363 -23.92 -18.52 18.34
CA LYS A 363 -23.18 -18.16 19.56
C LYS A 363 -23.31 -16.69 19.94
N LEU A 364 -23.90 -15.86 19.08
CA LEU A 364 -24.15 -14.45 19.38
C LEU A 364 -25.06 -14.29 20.59
N LYS A 365 -24.80 -13.27 21.41
CA LYS A 365 -25.63 -12.95 22.57
C LYS A 365 -27.12 -12.83 22.16
N PRO A 366 -28.04 -13.46 22.89
CA PRO A 366 -29.48 -13.44 22.57
C PRO A 366 -30.06 -12.04 22.40
N ASP A 367 -29.55 -11.05 23.16
CA ASP A 367 -30.02 -9.66 23.09
C ASP A 367 -29.73 -9.00 21.73
N ILE A 368 -28.57 -9.33 21.14
CA ILE A 368 -28.16 -8.83 19.82
C ILE A 368 -29.04 -9.46 18.75
N ILE A 369 -29.27 -10.77 18.83
CA ILE A 369 -30.17 -11.52 17.95
C ILE A 369 -31.57 -10.92 18.00
N ASN A 370 -32.12 -10.69 19.19
CA ASN A 370 -33.45 -10.11 19.36
C ASN A 370 -33.58 -8.71 18.75
N CYS A 371 -32.50 -7.91 18.75
CA CYS A 371 -32.50 -6.60 18.09
C CYS A 371 -32.38 -6.67 16.56
N LEU A 372 -31.80 -7.74 16.00
CA LEU A 372 -31.71 -7.94 14.56
C LEU A 372 -33.03 -8.43 13.94
N PHE A 373 -33.77 -9.27 14.67
CA PHE A 373 -35.03 -9.88 14.20
C PHE A 373 -36.28 -9.07 14.57
N ARG A 374 -36.12 -7.85 15.09
CA ARG A 374 -37.18 -6.89 15.39
C ARG A 374 -37.28 -5.84 14.30
#